data_AF-X1SDV1-F1
#
_entry.id   AF-X1SDV1-F1
#
_cell.length_a   1.000
_cell.length_b   1.000
_cell.length_c   1.000
_cell.angle_alpha   90.00
_cell.angle_beta   90.00
_cell.angle_gamma   90.00
#
_symmetry.space_group_name_H-M   'P 1'
#
loop_
_entity.id
_entity.type
_entity.pdbx_description
1 polymer ?
#
loop_
_entity_poly.entity_id
_entity_poly.type
_entity_poly.pdbx_seq_one_letter_code
_entity_poly.pdbx_strand_id
1 'polypeptide(L)'
;NAYEDGVPLEVEAIKGYSTAHVRCGTSFLFAVLIIAILVFALIGRPSSLWLLVVSRIILIPVIAALGYEVTHFSGRHTKNGLVRAILYPGLLLQKLTTREPDDSQLEVAISALRKVVEIEQPEEAAQASS
;
A
#
# COMPACT_ATOMS: atom_id res chain seq x y z
N ASN A 1 4.18 -8.71 3.47
CA ASN A 1 3.55 -9.90 4.06
C ASN A 1 4.62 -10.92 4.43
N ALA A 2 4.84 -12.00 3.66
CA ALA A 2 5.81 -13.04 4.04
C ALA A 2 7.22 -12.51 4.37
N TYR A 3 7.79 -11.67 3.50
CA TYR A 3 9.09 -11.05 3.73
C TYR A 3 9.15 -10.18 5.00
N GLU A 4 8.11 -9.39 5.26
CA GLU A 4 8.05 -8.52 6.45
C GLU A 4 7.86 -9.31 7.75
N ASP A 5 7.26 -10.49 7.66
CA ASP A 5 7.12 -11.43 8.78
C ASP A 5 8.38 -12.28 8.98
N GLY A 6 9.41 -12.12 8.12
CA GLY A 6 10.70 -12.78 8.24
C GLY A 6 10.66 -14.29 7.95
N VAL A 7 9.62 -14.79 7.28
CA VAL A 7 9.56 -16.22 6.91
C VAL A 7 10.45 -16.53 5.71
N PRO A 8 10.93 -17.79 5.58
CA PRO A 8 11.69 -18.22 4.41
C PRO A 8 10.93 -17.93 3.11
N LEU A 9 11.64 -17.39 2.12
CA LEU A 9 11.06 -17.07 0.81
C LEU A 9 10.94 -18.32 -0.07
N GLU A 10 10.16 -19.30 0.39
CA GLU A 10 9.87 -20.56 -0.29
C GLU A 10 8.36 -20.64 -0.60
N VAL A 11 8.00 -21.34 -1.67
CA VAL A 11 6.61 -21.36 -2.19
C VAL A 11 5.62 -21.84 -1.11
N GLU A 12 5.95 -22.91 -0.39
CA GLU A 12 5.12 -23.50 0.65
C GLU A 12 4.89 -22.56 1.84
N ALA A 13 5.92 -21.79 2.21
CA ALA A 13 5.85 -20.85 3.32
C ALA A 13 5.05 -19.59 2.97
N ILE A 14 5.11 -19.14 1.71
CA ILE A 14 4.45 -17.91 1.27
C ILE A 14 2.96 -18.13 0.95
N LYS A 15 2.55 -19.32 0.52
CA LYS A 15 1.15 -19.64 0.16
C LYS A 15 0.12 -19.29 1.23
N GLY A 16 0.50 -19.35 2.52
CA GLY A 16 -0.40 -19.00 3.63
C GLY A 16 -0.66 -17.50 3.80
N TYR A 17 0.06 -16.64 3.09
CA TYR A 17 -0.03 -15.20 3.22
C TYR A 17 -1.09 -14.59 2.31
N SER A 18 -1.80 -13.58 2.82
CA SER A 18 -2.80 -12.87 2.03
C SER A 18 -2.15 -12.09 0.87
N THR A 19 -2.87 -11.97 -0.24
CA THR A 19 -2.54 -11.07 -1.35
C THR A 19 -2.74 -9.59 -0.99
N ALA A 20 -3.53 -9.28 0.04
CA ALA A 20 -3.82 -7.91 0.46
C ALA A 20 -2.74 -7.36 1.40
N HIS A 21 -2.30 -6.13 1.16
CA HIS A 21 -1.24 -5.47 1.92
C HIS A 21 -1.63 -4.04 2.32
N VAL A 22 -1.34 -3.66 3.57
CA VAL A 22 -1.72 -2.35 4.14
C VAL A 22 -0.95 -1.17 3.53
N ARG A 23 0.23 -1.42 2.96
CA ARG A 23 1.12 -0.45 2.28
C ARG A 23 1.04 -0.55 0.75
N CYS A 24 0.07 -1.29 0.21
CA CYS A 24 -0.15 -1.38 -1.23
C CYS A 24 -0.60 -0.03 -1.84
N GLY A 25 -0.25 0.20 -3.10
CA GLY A 25 -0.67 1.40 -3.85
C GLY A 25 -2.20 1.60 -3.89
N THR A 26 -2.98 0.51 -3.92
CA THR A 26 -4.44 0.59 -3.85
C THR A 26 -4.94 1.13 -2.50
N SER A 27 -4.27 0.77 -1.39
CA SER A 27 -4.57 1.36 -0.07
C SER A 27 -4.23 2.86 -0.03
N PHE A 28 -3.11 3.26 -0.64
CA PHE A 28 -2.74 4.67 -0.76
C PHE A 28 -3.79 5.46 -1.56
N LEU A 29 -4.20 4.95 -2.73
CA LEU A 29 -5.24 5.61 -3.54
C LEU A 29 -6.57 5.71 -2.80
N PHE A 30 -6.94 4.69 -2.02
CA PHE A 30 -8.14 4.73 -1.19
C PHE A 30 -8.04 5.82 -0.11
N ALA A 31 -6.90 5.94 0.58
CA ALA A 31 -6.66 7.01 1.55
C ALA A 31 -6.75 8.40 0.88
N VAL A 32 -6.11 8.57 -0.28
CA VAL A 32 -6.16 9.80 -1.08
C VAL A 32 -7.60 10.17 -1.45
N LEU A 33 -8.42 9.21 -1.87
CA LEU A 33 -9.83 9.43 -2.20
C LEU A 33 -10.62 9.96 -1.00
N ILE A 34 -10.49 9.32 0.17
CA ILE A 34 -11.19 9.74 1.39
C ILE A 34 -10.77 11.14 1.80
N ILE A 35 -9.46 11.41 1.79
CA ILE A 35 -8.92 12.73 2.14
C ILE A 35 -9.39 13.79 1.13
N ALA A 36 -9.41 13.48 -0.16
CA ALA A 36 -9.91 14.37 -1.19
C ALA A 36 -11.37 14.75 -0.96
N ILE A 37 -12.22 13.77 -0.62
CA ILE A 37 -13.64 14.02 -0.29
C ILE A 37 -13.74 14.99 0.89
N LEU A 38 -13.01 14.75 1.97
CA LEU A 38 -13.03 15.60 3.17
C LEU A 38 -12.53 17.02 2.87
N VAL A 39 -11.38 17.15 2.21
CA VAL A 39 -10.76 18.44 1.86
C VAL A 39 -11.69 19.24 0.95
N PHE A 40 -12.20 18.63 -0.12
CA PHE A 40 -13.08 19.33 -1.06
C PHE A 40 -14.46 19.63 -0.48
N ALA A 41 -14.97 18.80 0.45
CA ALA A 41 -16.21 19.10 1.17
C ALA A 41 -16.07 20.34 2.05
N LEU A 42 -14.94 20.52 2.74
CA LEU A 42 -14.67 21.69 3.59
C LEU A 42 -14.49 22.98 2.79
N ILE A 43 -13.84 22.91 1.62
CA ILE A 43 -13.62 24.06 0.75
C ILE A 43 -14.91 24.46 0.01
N GLY A 44 -15.79 23.48 -0.24
CA GLY A 44 -17.00 23.67 -1.01
C GLY A 44 -16.75 23.94 -2.49
N ARG A 45 -17.75 24.54 -3.15
CA ARG A 45 -17.72 24.83 -4.59
C ARG A 45 -17.60 26.33 -4.83
N PRO A 46 -16.43 26.85 -5.25
CA PRO A 46 -16.32 28.25 -5.63
C PRO A 46 -17.21 28.55 -6.85
N SER A 47 -17.75 29.77 -6.89
CA SER A 47 -18.68 30.23 -7.94
C SER A 47 -18.01 30.42 -9.31
N SER A 48 -16.72 30.77 -9.32
CA SER A 48 -15.92 30.87 -10.55
C SER A 48 -15.37 29.49 -10.96
N LEU A 49 -15.62 29.11 -12.22
CA LEU A 49 -15.08 27.88 -12.81
C LEU A 49 -13.55 27.85 -12.81
N TRP A 50 -12.90 29.00 -13.01
CA TRP A 50 -11.43 29.11 -12.96
C TRP A 50 -10.88 28.85 -11.55
N LEU A 51 -11.49 29.44 -10.52
CA LEU A 51 -11.11 29.19 -9.13
C LEU A 51 -11.35 27.72 -8.74
N LEU A 52 -12.38 27.10 -9.28
CA LEU A 52 -12.63 25.67 -9.09
C LEU A 52 -11.48 24.84 -9.64
N VAL A 53 -11.07 25.03 -10.90
CA VAL A 53 -9.99 24.23 -11.50
C VAL A 53 -8.66 24.45 -10.78
N VAL A 54 -8.29 25.71 -10.54
CA VAL A 54 -7.00 26.06 -9.92
C VAL A 54 -6.90 25.49 -8.50
N SER A 55 -7.96 25.62 -7.69
CA SER A 55 -7.95 25.09 -6.33
C SER A 55 -7.74 23.58 -6.30
N ARG A 56 -8.30 22.83 -7.25
CA ARG A 56 -8.19 21.37 -7.31
C ARG A 56 -6.76 20.97 -7.66
N ILE A 57 -6.15 21.62 -8.64
CA ILE A 57 -4.76 21.35 -9.05
C ILE A 57 -3.78 21.60 -7.91
N ILE A 58 -3.91 22.74 -7.22
CA ILE A 58 -3.02 23.09 -6.10
C ILE A 58 -3.17 22.13 -4.92
N LEU A 59 -4.36 21.57 -4.70
CA LEU A 59 -4.62 20.66 -3.59
C LEU A 59 -4.17 19.22 -3.84
N ILE A 60 -3.94 18.80 -5.09
CA ILE A 60 -3.42 17.47 -5.43
C ILE A 60 -2.16 17.12 -4.60
N PRO A 61 -1.08 17.92 -4.59
CA PRO A 61 0.12 17.58 -3.83
C PRO A 61 -0.14 17.51 -2.32
N VAL A 62 -1.02 18.37 -1.78
CA VAL A 62 -1.37 18.37 -0.35
C VAL A 62 -2.12 17.08 0.03
N ILE A 63 -3.13 16.72 -0.77
CA ILE A 63 -3.91 15.48 -0.56
C ILE A 63 -3.00 14.26 -0.70
N ALA A 64 -2.08 14.25 -1.68
CA ALA A 64 -1.13 13.16 -1.89
C ALA A 64 -0.18 13.00 -0.69
N ALA A 65 0.37 14.11 -0.17
CA ALA A 65 1.24 14.10 1.00
C ALA A 65 0.50 13.57 2.25
N LEU A 66 -0.75 14.02 2.48
CA LEU A 66 -1.58 13.51 3.57
C LEU A 66 -1.90 12.01 3.39
N GLY A 67 -2.21 11.57 2.17
CA GLY A 67 -2.45 10.16 1.86
C GLY A 67 -1.22 9.28 2.12
N TYR A 68 -0.02 9.80 1.84
CA TYR A 68 1.23 9.10 2.11
C TYR A 68 1.42 8.91 3.60
N GLU A 69 1.24 9.98 4.38
CA GLU A 69 1.40 9.94 5.84
C GLU A 69 0.39 8.98 6.48
N VAL A 70 -0.87 9.02 6.05
CA VAL A 70 -1.91 8.08 6.53
C VAL A 70 -1.53 6.63 6.20
N THR A 71 -1.05 6.36 4.99
CA THR A 71 -0.65 5.01 4.57
C THR A 71 0.60 4.54 5.33
N HIS A 72 1.57 5.43 5.53
CA HIS A 72 2.77 5.16 6.30
C HIS A 72 2.44 4.86 7.77
N PHE A 73 1.61 5.71 8.40
CA PHE A 73 1.14 5.54 9.77
C PHE A 73 0.36 4.23 9.94
N SER A 74 -0.49 3.91 8.97
CA SER A 74 -1.29 2.69 8.91
C SER A 74 -0.45 1.42 8.90
N GLY A 75 0.66 1.43 8.15
CA GLY A 75 1.65 0.34 8.15
C GLY A 75 2.35 0.17 9.50
N ARG A 76 2.58 1.26 10.24
CA ARG A 76 3.20 1.21 11.57
C ARG A 76 2.22 0.78 12.68
N HIS A 77 0.92 1.03 12.49
CA HIS A 77 -0.12 0.82 13.51
C HIS A 77 -1.13 -0.27 13.13
N THR A 78 -0.71 -1.29 12.39
CA THR A 78 -1.61 -2.38 11.93
C THR A 78 -2.24 -3.17 13.09
N LYS A 79 -1.63 -3.15 14.29
CA LYS A 79 -2.17 -3.78 15.50
C LYS A 79 -3.32 -2.99 16.15
N ASN A 80 -3.53 -1.73 15.77
CA ASN A 80 -4.58 -0.89 16.35
C ASN A 80 -5.94 -1.18 15.66
N GLY A 81 -6.96 -1.56 16.44
CA GLY A 81 -8.26 -1.98 15.92
C GLY A 81 -8.99 -0.90 15.11
N LEU A 82 -8.86 0.36 15.51
CA LEU A 82 -9.47 1.50 14.81
C LEU A 82 -8.83 1.71 13.42
N VAL A 83 -7.50 1.69 13.35
CA VAL A 83 -6.74 1.81 12.10
C VAL A 83 -7.12 0.68 11.15
N ARG A 84 -7.21 -0.56 11.68
CA ARG A 84 -7.61 -1.73 10.90
C ARG A 84 -9.04 -1.62 10.36
N ALA A 85 -9.98 -1.06 11.11
CA ALA A 85 -11.35 -0.85 10.65
C ALA A 85 -11.43 0.17 9.50
N ILE A 86 -10.67 1.26 9.57
CA ILE A 86 -10.60 2.29 8.52
C ILE A 86 -9.97 1.74 7.24
N LEU A 87 -8.94 0.89 7.37
CA LEU A 87 -8.23 0.29 6.24
C LEU A 87 -8.95 -0.91 5.63
N TYR A 88 -9.81 -1.58 6.40
CA TYR A 88 -10.56 -2.76 5.98
C TYR A 88 -11.25 -2.62 4.62
N PRO A 89 -11.99 -1.53 4.31
CA PRO A 89 -12.57 -1.35 2.98
C PRO A 89 -11.52 -1.31 1.86
N GLY A 90 -10.36 -0.69 2.10
CA GLY A 90 -9.25 -0.67 1.14
C GLY A 90 -8.64 -2.06 0.91
N LEU A 91 -8.53 -2.87 1.96
CA LEU A 91 -8.09 -4.27 1.84
C LEU A 91 -9.13 -5.14 1.14
N LEU A 92 -10.41 -4.86 1.34
CA LEU A 92 -11.50 -5.56 0.64
C LEU A 92 -11.49 -5.26 -0.86
N LEU A 93 -11.21 -4.01 -1.25
CA LEU A 93 -11.02 -3.64 -2.65
C LEU A 93 -9.86 -4.43 -3.28
N GLN A 94 -8.75 -4.59 -2.57
CA GLN A 94 -7.64 -5.42 -3.04
C GLN A 94 -8.09 -6.87 -3.26
N LYS A 95 -8.79 -7.46 -2.28
CA LYS A 95 -9.34 -8.83 -2.41
C LYS A 95 -10.27 -8.99 -3.60
N LEU A 96 -11.01 -7.95 -3.99
CA LEU A 96 -11.85 -7.97 -5.18
C LEU A 96 -11.02 -7.97 -6.48
N THR A 97 -9.87 -7.30 -6.49
CA THR A 97 -9.02 -7.13 -7.67
C THR A 97 -7.88 -8.15 -7.80
N THR A 98 -7.55 -8.88 -6.73
CA THR A 98 -6.46 -9.86 -6.70
C THR A 98 -7.00 -11.29 -6.71
N ARG A 99 -6.35 -12.18 -7.46
CA ARG A 99 -6.57 -13.63 -7.41
C ARG A 99 -5.41 -14.30 -6.69
N GLU A 100 -5.63 -15.48 -6.11
CA GLU A 100 -4.53 -16.31 -5.60
C GLU A 100 -3.59 -16.69 -6.76
N PRO A 101 -2.28 -16.45 -6.62
CA PRO A 101 -1.29 -16.80 -7.62
C PRO A 101 -1.02 -18.31 -7.62
N ASP A 102 -0.61 -18.83 -8.77
CA ASP A 102 -0.10 -20.20 -8.86
C ASP A 102 1.39 -20.30 -8.45
N ASP A 103 1.88 -21.52 -8.31
CA ASP A 103 3.23 -21.82 -7.84
C ASP A 103 4.31 -21.19 -8.75
N SER A 104 4.09 -21.19 -10.06
CA SER A 104 5.04 -20.60 -11.02
C SER A 104 5.11 -19.09 -10.88
N GLN A 105 3.98 -18.43 -10.62
CA GLN A 105 3.93 -16.99 -10.33
C GLN A 105 4.65 -16.66 -9.02
N LEU A 106 4.51 -17.52 -8.00
CA LEU A 106 5.20 -17.37 -6.73
C LEU A 106 6.72 -17.49 -6.90
N GLU A 107 7.21 -18.48 -7.66
CA GLU A 107 8.65 -18.65 -7.94
C GLU A 107 9.27 -17.42 -8.62
N VAL A 108 8.57 -16.87 -9.63
CA VAL A 108 9.01 -15.66 -10.32
C VAL A 108 9.03 -14.46 -9.36
N ALA A 109 7.99 -14.31 -8.53
CA ALA A 109 7.89 -13.23 -7.55
C ALA A 109 9.00 -13.33 -6.49
N ILE A 110 9.28 -14.53 -5.98
CA ILE A 110 10.39 -14.80 -5.05
C ILE A 110 11.72 -14.42 -5.67
N SER A 111 11.96 -14.87 -6.91
CA SER A 111 13.22 -14.60 -7.62
C SER A 111 13.44 -13.10 -7.84
N ALA A 112 12.39 -12.38 -8.25
CA ALA A 112 12.45 -10.93 -8.41
C ALA A 112 12.69 -10.22 -7.06
N LEU A 113 12.00 -10.64 -6.00
CA LEU A 113 12.13 -10.04 -4.67
C LEU A 113 13.54 -10.26 -4.09
N ARG A 114 14.07 -11.49 -4.17
CA ARG A 114 15.45 -11.80 -3.72
C ARG A 114 16.47 -10.88 -4.40
N LYS A 115 16.33 -10.67 -5.72
CA LYS A 115 17.24 -9.80 -6.47
C LYS A 115 17.19 -8.35 -6.00
N VAL A 116 16.01 -7.81 -5.69
CA VAL A 116 15.87 -6.45 -5.16
C VAL A 116 16.50 -6.35 -3.78
N VAL A 117 16.24 -7.32 -2.90
CA VAL A 117 16.82 -7.38 -1.55
C VAL A 117 18.35 -7.43 -1.61
N GLU A 118 18.94 -8.25 -2.49
CA GLU A 118 20.40 -8.30 -2.72
C GLU A 118 20.99 -6.94 -3.12
N ILE A 119 20.27 -6.17 -3.94
CA ILE A 119 20.73 -4.86 -4.43
C ILE A 119 20.61 -3.80 -3.33
N GLU A 120 19.52 -3.81 -2.57
CA GLU A 120 19.27 -2.83 -1.51
C GLU A 120 20.10 -3.10 -0.24
N GLN A 121 20.44 -4.37 0.02
CA GLN A 121 21.11 -4.82 1.24
C GLN A 121 22.31 -5.73 0.89
N PRO A 122 23.41 -5.17 0.35
CA PRO A 122 24.58 -5.95 -0.05
C PRO A 122 25.24 -6.72 1.12
N GLU A 123 24.95 -6.38 2.38
CA GLU A 123 25.48 -7.07 3.57
C GLU A 123 24.59 -8.23 4.08
N GLU A 124 23.27 -8.22 3.84
CA GLU A 124 22.34 -9.29 4.28
C GLU A 124 22.32 -10.50 3.32
N ALA A 125 22.63 -10.29 2.03
CA ALA A 125 22.75 -11.36 1.04
C ALA A 125 23.82 -12.43 1.39
N ALA A 126 24.86 -12.03 2.14
CA ALA A 126 25.89 -12.94 2.62
C ALA A 126 25.43 -13.86 3.77
N GLN A 127 24.37 -13.47 4.49
CA GLN A 127 23.84 -14.23 5.63
C GLN A 127 22.71 -15.20 5.22
N ALA A 128 21.94 -14.89 4.19
CA ALA A 128 20.88 -15.77 3.68
C ALA A 128 21.39 -16.96 2.83
N SER A 129 22.69 -16.98 2.52
CA SER A 129 23.36 -18.01 1.73
C SER A 129 24.33 -18.90 2.55
N SER A 130 24.35 -18.72 3.88
CA SER A 130 25.17 -19.49 4.83
C SER A 130 24.33 -20.43 5.70
#